data_AF-A0A528V0Z9-F1
#
_entry.id   AF-A0A528V0Z9-F1
#
_cell.length_a   1.000
_cell.length_b   1.000
_cell.length_c   1.000
_cell.angle_alpha   90.00
_cell.angle_beta   90.00
_cell.angle_gamma   90.00
#
_symmetry.space_group_name_H-M   'P 1'
#
loop_
_entity.id
_entity.type
_entity.pdbx_description
1 polymer ?
#
loop_
_entity_poly.entity_id
_entity_poly.type
_entity_poly.pdbx_seq_one_letter_code
_entity_poly.pdbx_strand_id
1 'polypeptide(L)'
;EKNLREVAEARQRLIDAIESISEGFALYDGEDRLILSNSRYRELLYSDLAIELTPGTTFEHIIRRSAERGYIRDAEGRFEEWVA
;
A
#
# COMPACT_ATOMS: atom_id res chain seq x y z
N GLU A 1 -15.06 -29.20 -0.09
CA GLU A 1 -14.13 -28.93 -1.20
C GLU A 1 -14.66 -27.90 -2.21
N LYS A 2 -15.84 -28.10 -2.82
CA LYS A 2 -16.41 -27.16 -3.83
C LYS A 2 -16.49 -25.69 -3.35
N ASN A 3 -16.94 -25.46 -2.11
CA ASN A 3 -17.06 -24.11 -1.53
C ASN A 3 -15.69 -23.40 -1.35
N LEU A 4 -14.65 -24.10 -0.90
CA LEU A 4 -13.31 -23.51 -0.76
C LEU A 4 -12.73 -23.06 -2.11
N ARG A 5 -13.00 -23.82 -3.17
CA ARG A 5 -12.59 -23.47 -4.53
C ARG A 5 -13.33 -22.23 -5.04
N GLU A 6 -14.64 -22.16 -4.82
CA GLU A 6 -15.45 -20.99 -5.20
C GLU A 6 -14.97 -19.72 -4.47
N VAL A 7 -14.65 -19.81 -3.18
CA VAL A 7 -14.09 -18.69 -2.41
C VAL A 7 -12.71 -18.27 -2.94
N ALA A 8 -11.84 -19.22 -3.24
CA ALA A 8 -10.51 -18.93 -3.80
C ALA A 8 -10.60 -18.26 -5.18
N GLU A 9 -11.48 -18.75 -6.06
CA GLU A 9 -11.70 -18.17 -7.39
C GLU A 9 -12.30 -16.75 -7.30
N ALA A 10 -13.25 -16.53 -6.39
CA ALA A 10 -13.81 -15.20 -6.14
C ALA A 10 -12.75 -14.22 -5.62
N ARG A 11 -11.90 -14.67 -4.70
CA ARG A 11 -10.78 -13.86 -4.18
C ARG A 11 -9.78 -13.52 -5.29
N GLN A 12 -9.42 -14.47 -6.14
CA GLN A 12 -8.48 -14.22 -7.24
C GLN A 12 -9.05 -13.20 -8.23
N ARG A 13 -10.33 -13.32 -8.62
CA ARG A 13 -10.97 -12.35 -9.52
C ARG A 13 -10.98 -10.94 -8.93
N LEU A 14 -11.18 -10.81 -7.63
CA LEU A 14 -11.11 -9.51 -6.95
C LEU A 14 -9.69 -8.92 -7.01
N ILE A 15 -8.67 -9.74 -6.76
CA ILE A 15 -7.27 -9.33 -6.86
C ILE A 15 -6.95 -8.89 -8.29
N ASP A 16 -7.31 -9.70 -9.29
CA ASP A 16 -7.06 -9.40 -10.70
C ASP A 16 -7.73 -8.09 -11.14
N ALA A 17 -8.96 -7.86 -10.69
CA ALA A 17 -9.69 -6.62 -10.96
C ALA A 17 -8.97 -5.40 -10.38
N ILE A 18 -8.55 -5.47 -9.11
CA ILE A 18 -7.80 -4.39 -8.45
C ILE A 18 -6.45 -4.16 -9.14
N GLU A 19 -5.79 -5.23 -9.58
CA GLU A 19 -4.51 -5.17 -10.28
C GLU A 19 -4.62 -4.50 -11.66
N SER A 20 -5.78 -4.63 -12.33
CA SER A 20 -6.04 -3.99 -13.63
C SER A 20 -6.27 -2.47 -13.56
N ILE A 21 -6.43 -1.90 -12.36
CA ILE A 21 -6.62 -0.46 -12.17
C ILE A 21 -5.32 0.26 -12.58
N SER A 22 -5.45 1.30 -13.41
CA SER A 22 -4.29 2.07 -13.89
C SER A 22 -3.68 2.98 -12.81
N GLU A 23 -4.48 3.33 -11.80
CA GLU A 23 -4.07 4.12 -10.63
C GLU A 23 -3.57 3.24 -9.48
N GLY A 24 -2.83 3.86 -8.55
CA GLY A 24 -2.41 3.20 -7.32
C GLY A 24 -3.60 2.93 -6.40
N PHE A 25 -3.74 1.68 -5.97
CA PHE A 25 -4.76 1.26 -5.02
C PHE A 25 -4.11 0.69 -3.76
N ALA A 26 -4.56 1.15 -2.59
CA ALA A 26 -4.24 0.57 -1.29
C ALA A 26 -5.49 0.56 -0.40
N LEU A 27 -5.73 -0.54 0.29
CA LEU A 27 -6.78 -0.69 1.29
C LEU A 27 -6.13 -0.86 2.65
N TYR A 28 -6.59 -0.12 3.64
CA TYR A 28 -6.19 -0.22 5.03
C TYR A 28 -7.34 -0.72 5.90
N ASP A 29 -7.02 -1.35 7.03
CA ASP A 29 -8.00 -1.67 8.07
C ASP A 29 -8.29 -0.46 8.98
N GLY A 30 -9.13 -0.65 10.00
CA GLY A 30 -9.49 0.41 10.95
C GLY A 30 -8.36 0.81 11.90
N GLU A 31 -7.22 0.12 11.88
CA GLU A 31 -6.01 0.44 12.64
C GLU A 31 -4.89 0.97 11.72
N ASP A 32 -5.24 1.45 10.53
CA ASP A 32 -4.33 1.95 9.50
C ASP A 32 -3.27 0.94 9.06
N ARG A 33 -3.58 -0.36 9.07
CA ARG A 33 -2.68 -1.41 8.56
C ARG A 33 -3.06 -1.80 7.14
N LEU A 34 -2.06 -1.90 6.27
CA LEU A 34 -2.27 -2.27 4.87
C LEU A 34 -2.91 -3.67 4.79
N ILE A 35 -4.06 -3.79 4.16
CA ILE A 35 -4.70 -5.08 3.85
C ILE A 35 -4.22 -5.58 2.48
N LEU A 36 -4.25 -4.69 1.48
CA LEU A 36 -3.85 -5.01 0.12
C LEU A 36 -3.44 -3.74 -0.64
N SER A 37 -2.57 -3.89 -1.64
CA SER A 37 -2.25 -2.85 -2.61
C SER A 37 -1.96 -3.47 -3.97
N ASN A 38 -2.28 -2.77 -5.05
CA ASN A 38 -1.88 -3.19 -6.40
C ASN A 38 -0.41 -2.85 -6.71
N SER A 39 0.13 -3.40 -7.80
CA SER A 39 1.48 -3.03 -8.27
C SER A 39 1.63 -1.54 -8.55
N ARG A 40 0.60 -0.90 -9.13
CA ARG A 40 0.62 0.53 -9.45
C ARG A 40 0.87 1.42 -8.24
N TYR A 41 0.38 1.05 -7.07
CA TYR A 41 0.63 1.78 -5.82
C TYR A 41 2.12 1.84 -5.49
N ARG A 42 2.83 0.71 -5.65
CA ARG A 42 4.29 0.66 -5.48
C ARG A 42 5.00 1.45 -6.57
N GLU A 43 4.64 1.24 -7.83
CA GLU A 43 5.32 1.85 -8.97
C GLU A 43 5.20 3.37 -8.99
N LEU A 44 4.03 3.92 -8.67
CA LEU A 44 3.79 5.36 -8.75
C LEU A 44 4.40 6.13 -7.59
N LEU A 45 4.38 5.56 -6.39
CA LEU A 45 4.75 6.28 -5.17
C LEU A 45 6.12 5.89 -4.63
N TYR A 46 6.58 4.68 -4.93
CA TYR A 46 7.70 4.04 -4.22
C TYR A 46 8.62 3.21 -5.13
N SER A 47 8.70 3.52 -6.43
CA SER A 47 9.47 2.73 -7.43
C SER A 47 10.94 2.52 -7.05
N ASP A 48 11.59 3.55 -6.51
CA ASP A 48 13.03 3.49 -6.17
C ASP A 48 13.26 3.29 -4.66
N LEU A 49 12.18 2.97 -3.94
CA LEU A 49 12.18 2.80 -2.51
C LEU A 49 12.06 1.32 -2.16
N ALA A 50 13.01 0.85 -1.34
CA ALA A 50 12.86 -0.41 -0.63
C ALA A 50 11.88 -0.25 0.54
N ILE A 51 10.65 0.21 0.25
CA ILE A 51 9.55 0.25 1.20
C ILE A 51 8.81 -1.08 1.12
N GLU A 52 8.66 -1.70 2.28
CA GLU A 52 7.94 -2.93 2.43
C GLU A 52 6.43 -2.65 2.47
N LEU A 53 5.78 -2.78 1.32
CA LEU A 53 4.32 -2.74 1.17
C LEU A 53 3.73 -4.13 1.35
N THR A 54 3.91 -4.70 2.54
CA THR A 54 3.34 -5.99 2.92
C THR A 54 2.07 -5.80 3.75
N PRO A 55 1.09 -6.73 3.65
CA PRO A 55 -0.08 -6.67 4.52
C PRO A 55 0.31 -6.65 6.00
N GLY A 56 -0.31 -5.77 6.78
CA GLY A 56 -0.02 -5.51 8.18
C GLY A 56 0.87 -4.30 8.46
N THR A 57 1.59 -3.79 7.45
CA THR A 57 2.41 -2.57 7.58
C THR A 57 1.51 -1.36 7.84
N THR A 58 1.85 -0.54 8.84
CA THR A 58 1.08 0.66 9.16
C THR A 58 1.26 1.74 8.09
N PHE A 59 0.22 2.53 7.85
CA PHE A 59 0.29 3.70 6.98
C PHE A 59 1.39 4.67 7.45
N GLU A 60 1.47 4.92 8.76
CA GLU A 60 2.54 5.74 9.35
C GLU A 60 3.93 5.22 8.97
N HIS A 61 4.18 3.91 9.08
CA HIS A 61 5.48 3.35 8.72
C HIS A 61 5.82 3.61 7.24
N ILE A 62 4.85 3.40 6.34
CA ILE A 62 5.04 3.64 4.90
C ILE A 62 5.42 5.11 4.66
N ILE A 63 4.62 6.02 5.19
CA ILE A 63 4.77 7.46 4.99
C ILE A 63 6.05 8.01 5.64
N ARG A 64 6.37 7.59 6.86
CA ARG A 64 7.61 7.90 7.58
C ARG A 64 8.82 7.51 6.73
N ARG A 65 8.83 6.29 6.17
CA ARG A 65 9.93 5.81 5.31
C ARG A 65 10.02 6.58 3.99
N SER A 66 8.90 6.97 3.40
CA SER A 66 8.89 7.79 2.17
C SER A 66 9.46 9.19 2.40
N ALA A 67 9.08 9.82 3.51
CA ALA A 67 9.54 11.16 3.86
C ALA A 67 11.04 11.16 4.29
N GLU A 68 11.53 10.13 5.01
CA GLU A 68 12.96 9.96 5.31
C GLU A 68 13.86 9.92 4.06
N ARG A 69 13.29 9.47 2.93
CA ARG A 69 13.98 9.33 1.65
C ARG A 69 13.81 10.54 0.73
N GLY A 70 13.09 11.59 1.17
CA GLY A 70 12.93 12.84 0.42
C GLY A 70 11.85 12.81 -0.66
N TYR A 71 10.93 11.84 -0.65
CA TYR A 71 9.85 11.78 -1.66
C TYR A 71 8.69 12.72 -1.35
N ILE A 72 8.66 13.28 -0.15
CA ILE A 72 7.60 14.15 0.34
C ILE A 72 8.22 15.51 0.62
N ARG A 73 8.15 16.40 -0.37
CA ARG A 73 8.71 17.76 -0.29
C ARG A 73 8.19 18.53 0.93
N ASP A 74 6.91 18.35 1.26
CA ASP A 74 6.27 19.01 2.40
C ASP A 74 6.84 18.56 3.75
N ALA A 75 7.51 17.41 3.81
CA ALA A 75 8.15 16.88 5.01
C ALA A 75 9.60 17.36 5.18
N GLU A 76 10.19 18.04 4.18
CA GLU A 76 11.58 18.50 4.23
C GLU A 76 11.81 19.45 5.42
N GLY A 77 12.75 19.10 6.30
CA GLY A 77 13.11 19.91 7.47
C GLY A 77 12.06 19.93 8.61
N ARG A 78 10.90 19.28 8.44
CA ARG A 78 9.79 19.27 9.41
C ARG A 78 9.13 17.89 9.57
N PHE A 79 9.94 16.84 9.39
CA PHE A 79 9.49 15.46 9.31
C PHE A 79 8.56 15.01 10.46
N GLU A 80 8.97 15.20 11.71
CA GLU A 80 8.16 14.76 12.87
C GLU A 80 6.85 15.55 13.01
N GLU A 81 6.82 16.82 12.59
CA GLU A 81 5.59 17.62 12.58
C GLU A 81 4.65 17.21 11.45
N TRP A 82 5.20 16.75 10.32
CA TRP A 82 4.43 16.36 9.15
C TRP A 82 3.84 14.95 9.25
N VAL A 83 4.51 14.03 9.96
CA VAL A 83 4.04 12.64 10.18
C VAL A 83 3.06 12.53 11.36
N ALA A 84 3.09 13.49 12.31
CA ALA A 84 2.24 13.50 13.51
C ALA A 84 0.79 13.94 13.25
#